data_AF-A0A6J7NI73-F1
#
_entry.id   AF-A0A6J7NI73-F1
#
_cell.length_a   1.000
_cell.length_b   1.000
_cell.length_c   1.000
_cell.angle_alpha   90.00
_cell.angle_beta   90.00
_cell.angle_gamma   90.00
#
_symmetry.space_group_name_H-M   'P 1'
#
loop_
_entity.id
_entity.type
_entity.pdbx_description
1 polymer ?
#
loop_
_entity_poly.entity_id
_entity_poly.type
_entity_poly.pdbx_seq_one_letter_code
_entity_poly.pdbx_strand_id
1 'polypeptide(L)'
;MRDIQVRDFALGSHDGATIHIYAMMWQYLLRIAPTGYVAPIASLYAALCYENGEGALANRSLDRARVDEPSYSLAALLRKVFSAGWPPESFAAMRKDLHPKVCASIFDSPASS
;
A
#
# COMPACT_ATOMS: atom_id res chain seq x y z
N MET A 1 6.14 -8.01 -5.53
CA MET A 1 4.81 -8.63 -5.50
C MET A 1 4.15 -8.40 -6.85
N ARG A 2 4.09 -9.45 -7.68
CA ARG A 2 3.51 -9.40 -9.03
C ARG A 2 2.00 -9.61 -9.04
N ASP A 3 1.50 -10.25 -7.98
CA ASP A 3 0.08 -10.49 -7.79
C ASP A 3 -0.60 -9.22 -7.24
N ILE A 4 -1.48 -8.65 -8.06
CA ILE A 4 -2.25 -7.45 -7.72
C ILE A 4 -3.24 -7.74 -6.59
N GLN A 5 -3.83 -8.93 -6.53
CA GLN A 5 -4.82 -9.29 -5.52
C GLN A 5 -4.18 -9.38 -4.14
N VAL A 6 -3.02 -10.03 -4.02
CA VAL A 6 -2.30 -10.13 -2.73
C VAL A 6 -1.86 -8.75 -2.24
N ARG A 7 -1.41 -7.87 -3.16
CA ARG A 7 -1.02 -6.50 -2.83
C ARG A 7 -2.19 -5.69 -2.30
N ASP A 8 -3.31 -5.74 -2.99
CA ASP A 8 -4.50 -4.96 -2.65
C ASP A 8 -5.15 -5.49 -1.36
N PHE A 9 -5.07 -6.80 -1.12
CA PHE A 9 -5.44 -7.39 0.15
C PHE A 9 -4.55 -6.84 1.29
N ALA A 10 -3.23 -6.91 1.11
CA ALA A 10 -2.26 -6.43 2.11
C ALA A 10 -2.38 -4.92 2.40
N LEU A 11 -2.80 -4.12 1.41
CA LEU A 11 -3.08 -2.69 1.60
C LEU A 11 -4.26 -2.46 2.54
N GLY A 12 -5.29 -3.31 2.50
CA GLY A 12 -6.51 -3.12 3.28
C GLY A 12 -6.58 -3.89 4.59
N SER A 13 -5.67 -4.83 4.85
CA SER A 13 -5.77 -5.80 5.95
C SER A 13 -5.41 -5.26 7.34
N HIS A 14 -5.07 -3.97 7.46
CA HIS A 14 -4.81 -3.30 8.73
C HIS A 14 -5.93 -2.33 9.12
N ASP A 15 -6.00 -2.06 10.41
CA ASP A 15 -6.88 -1.08 11.03
C ASP A 15 -6.09 -0.15 11.96
N GLY A 16 -6.77 0.76 12.65
CA GLY A 16 -6.13 1.70 13.56
C GLY A 16 -5.40 1.02 14.73
N ALA A 17 -5.81 -0.17 15.16
CA ALA A 17 -5.16 -0.90 16.25
C ALA A 17 -3.86 -1.59 15.78
N THR A 18 -3.80 -1.99 14.52
CA THR A 18 -2.70 -2.78 13.95
C THR A 18 -1.74 -2.00 13.07
N ILE A 19 -2.07 -0.74 12.72
CA ILE A 19 -1.31 0.10 11.78
C ILE A 19 0.19 0.19 12.13
N HIS A 20 0.55 0.32 13.41
CA HIS A 20 1.94 0.40 13.84
C HIS A 20 2.70 -0.91 13.61
N ILE A 21 2.05 -2.06 13.85
CA ILE A 21 2.64 -3.38 13.63
C ILE A 21 2.93 -3.57 12.15
N TYR A 22 1.97 -3.23 11.29
CA TYR A 22 2.13 -3.26 9.84
C TYR A 22 3.24 -2.32 9.37
N ALA A 23 3.29 -1.10 9.89
CA ALA A 23 4.34 -0.14 9.55
C ALA A 23 5.74 -0.70 9.86
N MET A 24 5.93 -1.30 11.04
CA MET A 24 7.20 -1.96 11.39
C MET A 24 7.54 -3.12 10.45
N MET A 25 6.57 -3.98 10.13
CA MET A 25 6.75 -5.11 9.23
C MET A 25 7.19 -4.64 7.84
N TRP A 26 6.47 -3.69 7.24
CA TRP A 26 6.81 -3.17 5.91
C TRP A 26 8.14 -2.42 5.90
N GLN A 27 8.44 -1.66 6.96
CA GLN A 27 9.73 -1.00 7.11
C GLN A 27 10.87 -2.02 7.18
N TYR A 28 10.69 -3.12 7.90
CA TYR A 28 11.67 -4.20 7.95
C TYR A 28 11.85 -4.85 6.57
N LEU A 29 10.75 -5.22 5.90
CA LEU A 29 10.78 -5.80 4.55
C LEU A 29 11.46 -4.87 3.55
N LEU A 30 11.25 -3.55 3.63
CA LEU A 30 11.93 -2.56 2.79
C LEU A 30 13.46 -2.58 2.94
N ARG A 31 14.00 -2.97 4.10
CA ARG A 31 15.46 -3.04 4.32
C ARG A 31 16.08 -4.26 3.65
N ILE A 32 15.33 -5.36 3.57
CA ILE A 32 15.85 -6.65 3.09
C ILE A 32 15.35 -7.04 1.70
N ALA A 33 14.40 -6.27 1.13
CA ALA A 33 13.81 -6.56 -0.17
C ALA A 33 14.88 -6.54 -1.27
N PRO A 34 14.96 -7.60 -2.10
CA PRO A 34 15.85 -7.60 -3.26
C PRO A 34 15.36 -6.61 -4.32
N THR A 35 16.29 -6.16 -5.17
CA THR A 35 15.99 -5.33 -6.35
C THR A 35 14.91 -6.00 -7.22
N GLY A 36 13.96 -5.21 -7.72
CA GLY A 36 12.80 -5.66 -8.47
C GLY A 36 11.60 -6.09 -7.61
N TYR A 37 11.72 -6.02 -6.28
CA TYR A 37 10.63 -6.34 -5.34
C TYR A 37 10.35 -5.19 -4.36
N VAL A 38 11.07 -4.07 -4.46
CA VAL A 38 10.97 -2.94 -3.53
C VAL A 38 9.70 -2.14 -3.81
N ALA A 39 9.33 -1.91 -5.07
CA ALA A 39 8.19 -1.06 -5.45
C ALA A 39 6.86 -1.39 -4.74
N PRO A 40 6.39 -2.65 -4.67
CA PRO A 40 5.18 -3.00 -3.91
C PRO A 40 5.30 -2.67 -2.42
N ILE A 41 6.41 -3.08 -1.80
CA ILE A 41 6.64 -2.93 -0.36
C ILE A 41 6.72 -1.45 0.01
N ALA A 42 7.43 -0.68 -0.81
CA ALA A 42 7.55 0.78 -0.70
C ALA A 42 6.18 1.48 -0.85
N SER A 43 5.34 1.01 -1.76
CA SER A 43 3.99 1.56 -1.95
C SER A 43 3.07 1.28 -0.76
N LEU A 44 3.10 0.06 -0.22
CA LEU A 44 2.33 -0.32 0.98
C LEU A 44 2.78 0.48 2.20
N TYR A 45 4.10 0.60 2.40
CA TYR A 45 4.64 1.43 3.47
C TYR A 45 4.29 2.92 3.30
N ALA A 46 4.29 3.43 2.06
CA ALA A 46 3.91 4.80 1.78
C ALA A 46 2.45 5.11 2.16
N ALA A 47 1.52 4.19 1.88
CA ALA A 47 0.13 4.32 2.29
C ALA A 47 -0.04 4.40 3.82
N LEU A 48 0.70 3.57 4.57
CA LEU A 48 0.70 3.59 6.04
C LEU A 48 1.27 4.89 6.61
N CYS A 49 2.41 5.36 6.09
CA CYS A 49 2.99 6.63 6.49
C CYS A 49 2.02 7.79 6.22
N TYR A 50 1.34 7.78 5.07
CA TYR A 50 0.38 8.82 4.74
C TYR A 50 -0.81 8.83 5.70
N GLU A 51 -1.36 7.64 5.99
CA GLU A 51 -2.45 7.46 6.95
C GLU A 51 -2.04 7.91 8.37
N ASN A 52 -0.77 7.75 8.74
CA ASN A 52 -0.23 8.21 10.02
C ASN A 52 0.19 9.70 10.03
N GLY A 53 -0.12 10.47 8.98
CA GLY A 53 0.25 11.89 8.86
C GLY A 53 1.71 12.16 8.51
N GLU A 54 2.50 11.13 8.20
CA GLU A 54 3.92 11.22 7.87
C GLU A 54 4.15 11.46 6.37
N GLY A 55 3.55 12.53 5.83
CA GLY A 55 3.53 12.80 4.38
C GLY A 55 4.91 12.87 3.72
N ALA A 56 5.92 13.40 4.42
CA ALA A 56 7.29 13.44 3.90
C ALA A 56 7.89 12.02 3.76
N LEU A 57 7.65 11.14 4.74
CA LEU A 57 8.12 9.77 4.68
C LEU A 57 7.36 8.97 3.61
N ALA A 58 6.05 9.19 3.50
CA ALA A 58 5.22 8.60 2.45
C ALA A 58 5.76 8.94 1.05
N ASN A 59 6.09 10.20 0.79
CA ASN A 59 6.63 10.64 -0.50
C ASN A 59 8.03 10.04 -0.78
N ARG A 60 8.91 9.97 0.22
CA ARG A 60 10.23 9.32 0.07
C ARG A 60 10.10 7.82 -0.22
N SER A 61 9.13 7.14 0.40
CA SER A 61 8.84 5.74 0.09
C SER A 61 8.38 5.57 -1.36
N LEU A 62 7.55 6.48 -1.89
CA LEU A 62 7.18 6.46 -3.31
C LEU A 62 8.35 6.78 -4.25
N ASP A 63 9.30 7.63 -3.84
CA ASP A 63 10.52 7.85 -4.63
C ASP A 63 11.34 6.57 -4.74
N ARG A 64 11.47 5.83 -3.64
CA ARG A 64 12.14 4.53 -3.61
C ARG A 64 11.43 3.50 -4.48
N ALA A 65 10.10 3.49 -4.49
CA ALA A 65 9.32 2.63 -5.39
C ALA A 65 9.62 2.95 -6.86
N ARG A 66 9.70 4.23 -7.21
CA ARG A 66 9.94 4.68 -8.59
C ARG A 66 11.36 4.38 -9.08
N VAL A 67 12.35 4.37 -8.19
CA VAL A 67 13.72 3.95 -8.52
C VAL A 67 13.77 2.46 -8.87
N ASP A 68 13.01 1.64 -8.15
CA ASP A 68 12.94 0.19 -8.38
C ASP A 68 12.11 -0.16 -9.64
N GLU A 69 10.93 0.45 -9.79
CA GLU A 69 10.05 0.25 -10.94
C GLU A 69 9.29 1.56 -11.28
N PRO A 70 9.76 2.33 -12.30
CA PRO A 70 9.19 3.64 -12.62
C PRO A 70 7.70 3.63 -12.99
N SER A 71 7.22 2.51 -13.54
CA SER A 71 5.84 2.32 -14.01
C SER A 71 4.93 1.63 -12.99
N TYR A 72 5.37 1.44 -11.75
CA TYR A 72 4.58 0.70 -10.76
C TYR A 72 3.25 1.41 -10.47
N SER A 73 2.15 0.76 -10.85
CA SER A 73 0.82 1.39 -10.93
C SER A 73 0.31 1.93 -9.59
N LEU A 74 0.51 1.19 -8.50
CA LEU A 74 0.10 1.63 -7.17
C LEU A 74 0.91 2.84 -6.69
N ALA A 75 2.22 2.88 -6.95
CA ALA A 75 3.06 4.03 -6.58
C ALA A 75 2.61 5.30 -7.31
N ALA A 76 2.29 5.17 -8.61
CA ALA A 76 1.78 6.27 -9.42
C ALA A 76 0.40 6.76 -8.94
N LEU A 77 -0.49 5.84 -8.54
CA LEU A 77 -1.79 6.17 -7.98
C LEU A 77 -1.65 6.92 -6.65
N LEU A 78 -0.87 6.38 -5.71
CA LEU A 78 -0.64 7.00 -4.39
C LEU A 78 0.00 8.38 -4.52
N ARG A 79 0.93 8.58 -5.48
CA ARG A 79 1.50 9.91 -5.74
C ARG A 79 0.43 10.94 -6.06
N LYS A 80 -0.55 10.59 -6.89
CA LYS A 80 -1.66 11.49 -7.26
C LYS A 80 -2.51 11.83 -6.04
N VAL A 81 -2.84 10.83 -5.21
CA VAL A 81 -3.60 11.02 -3.97
C VAL A 81 -2.87 11.96 -3.01
N PHE A 82 -1.57 11.71 -2.77
CA PHE A 82 -0.79 12.51 -1.82
C PHE A 82 -0.59 13.94 -2.32
N SER A 83 -0.39 14.12 -3.63
CA SER A 83 -0.24 15.44 -4.25
C SER A 83 -1.55 16.24 -4.25
N ALA A 84 -2.70 15.55 -4.24
CA ALA A 84 -4.01 16.17 -4.10
C ALA A 84 -4.33 16.58 -2.65
N GLY A 85 -3.47 16.26 -1.68
CA GLY A 85 -3.62 16.69 -0.29
C GLY A 85 -4.83 16.10 0.42
N TRP A 86 -5.21 14.86 0.09
CA TRP A 86 -6.33 14.19 0.75
C TRP A 86 -6.10 14.11 2.27
N PRO A 87 -7.10 14.41 3.12
CA PRO A 87 -6.95 14.19 4.56
C PRO A 87 -6.61 12.71 4.86
N PRO A 88 -5.69 12.42 5.80
CA PRO A 88 -5.33 11.04 6.17
C PRO A 88 -6.54 10.18 6.54
N GLU A 89 -7.52 10.76 7.23
CA GLU A 89 -8.75 10.08 7.64
C GLU A 89 -9.64 9.73 6.44
N SER A 90 -9.68 10.60 5.42
CA SER A 90 -10.40 10.33 4.17
C SER A 90 -9.75 9.19 3.39
N PHE A 91 -8.42 9.12 3.40
CA PHE A 91 -7.68 8.01 2.80
C PHE A 91 -7.95 6.69 3.53
N ALA A 92 -7.90 6.70 4.87
CA ALA A 92 -8.21 5.54 5.71
C ALA A 92 -9.64 5.03 5.48
N ALA A 93 -10.63 5.93 5.43
CA ALA A 93 -12.01 5.59 5.18
C ALA A 93 -12.19 4.93 3.80
N MET A 94 -11.64 5.53 2.74
CA MET A 94 -11.67 4.97 1.39
C MET A 94 -11.06 3.56 1.33
N ARG A 95 -9.90 3.35 1.95
CA ARG A 95 -9.22 2.05 2.03
C ARG A 95 -10.09 1.01 2.74
N LYS A 96 -10.70 1.39 3.88
CA LYS A 96 -11.62 0.54 4.64
C LYS A 96 -12.85 0.14 3.82
N ASP A 97 -13.38 1.04 3.00
CA ASP A 97 -14.53 0.78 2.13
C ASP A 97 -14.18 -0.13 0.93
N LEU A 98 -12.92 -0.10 0.47
CA LEU A 98 -12.45 -0.95 -0.63
C LEU A 98 -12.08 -2.36 -0.20
N HIS A 99 -11.54 -2.55 1.01
CA HIS A 99 -11.00 -3.86 1.43
C HIS A 99 -12.04 -5.01 1.38
N PRO A 100 -13.30 -4.84 1.82
CA PRO A 100 -14.32 -5.89 1.67
C PRO A 100 -14.54 -6.33 0.21
N LYS A 101 -14.44 -5.41 -0.74
CA LYS A 101 -14.58 -5.71 -2.18
C LYS A 101 -13.39 -6.51 -2.69
N VAL A 102 -12.18 -6.20 -2.20
CA VAL A 102 -10.98 -6.98 -2.48
C VAL A 102 -11.13 -8.41 -1.94
N CYS A 103 -11.56 -8.57 -0.68
CA CYS A 103 -11.82 -9.88 -0.09
C CYS A 103 -12.84 -10.68 -0.89
N ALA A 104 -13.98 -10.09 -1.26
CA ALA A 104 -14.98 -10.76 -2.08
C ALA A 104 -14.39 -11.22 -3.43
N SER A 105 -13.59 -10.39 -4.10
CA SER A 105 -12.96 -10.78 -5.37
C SER A 105 -12.00 -11.97 -5.25
N ILE A 106 -11.35 -12.14 -4.11
CA ILE A 106 -10.36 -13.21 -3.85
C ILE A 106 -11.04 -14.50 -3.38
N PHE A 107 -12.01 -14.37 -2.46
CA PHE A 107 -12.57 -15.52 -1.74
C PHE A 107 -13.95 -15.96 -2.24
N ASP A 108 -14.70 -15.09 -2.91
CA ASP A 108 -16.04 -15.40 -3.46
C ASP A 108 -16.02 -15.68 -4.97
N SER A 109 -14.84 -15.61 -5.61
CA SER A 109 -14.69 -16.11 -6.99
C SER A 109 -14.91 -17.62 -6.98
N PRO A 110 -15.89 -18.16 -7.74
CA PRO A 110 -16.07 -19.61 -7.82
C PRO A 110 -14.77 -20.21 -8.34
N ALA A 111 -14.19 -21.14 -7.58
CA ALA A 111 -13.04 -21.90 -8.03
C ALA A 111 -13.37 -22.42 -9.43
N SER A 112 -12.65 -21.92 -10.43
CA SER A 112 -12.75 -22.43 -11.81
C SER A 112 -12.55 -23.94 -11.73
N SER A 113 -13.64 -24.65 -11.98
CA SER A 113 -13.74 -26.11 -11.95
C SER A 113 -12.97 -26.75 -13.09
#